data_AF-D4D5P8-F1
#
_entry.id   AF-D4D5P8-F1
#
_cell.length_a   1.000
_cell.length_b   1.000
_cell.length_c   1.000
_cell.angle_alpha   90.00
_cell.angle_beta   90.00
_cell.angle_gamma   90.00
#
_symmetry.space_group_name_H-M   'P 1'
#
loop_
_entity.id
_entity.type
_entity.pdbx_description
1 polymer ?
#
loop_
_entity_poly.entity_id
_entity_poly.type
_entity_poly.pdbx_seq_one_letter_code
_entity_poly.pdbx_strand_id
1 'polypeptide(L)'
;MAELRRGLDPAEIFSLAISPSNTLLAVTSDKATLHIFDIPHARNGQETDDAPATAPLEESTNRGWGIISKLPFLPRVFSDVYSFASARFDIGEEPLGSNYIPPPGAPSERPSKGIIGWTSDKSLLVLGAGKAGRWERFVLQEASDGTRQCLRAGWKRYLGS
;
A
#
# COMPACT_ATOMS: atom_id res chain seq x y z
N MET A 1 -10.85 -2.02 15.48
CA MET A 1 -11.16 -1.78 14.05
C MET A 1 -10.35 -0.57 13.62
N ALA A 2 -9.65 -0.63 12.48
CA ALA A 2 -8.85 0.47 11.95
C ALA A 2 -9.40 0.88 10.57
N GLU A 3 -9.40 2.18 10.28
CA GLU A 3 -9.78 2.76 8.99
C GLU A 3 -8.57 3.51 8.42
N LEU A 4 -8.18 3.20 7.18
CA LEU A 4 -6.98 3.72 6.52
C LEU A 4 -7.38 4.38 5.20
N ARG A 5 -7.00 5.64 5.01
CA ARG A 5 -7.35 6.42 3.82
C ARG A 5 -6.23 6.39 2.79
N ARG A 6 -6.54 5.81 1.63
CA ARG A 6 -5.68 5.84 0.42
C ARG A 6 -5.52 7.25 -0.15
N GLY A 7 -6.62 8.00 -0.22
CA GLY A 7 -6.67 9.34 -0.79
C GLY A 7 -8.09 9.90 -0.79
N LEU A 8 -8.28 11.01 -1.51
CA LEU A 8 -9.59 11.68 -1.62
C LEU A 8 -10.45 11.12 -2.75
N ASP A 9 -9.82 10.69 -3.84
CA ASP A 9 -10.56 10.22 -5.02
C ASP A 9 -11.04 8.76 -4.85
N PRO A 10 -12.24 8.43 -5.36
CA PRO A 10 -12.66 7.04 -5.54
C PRO A 10 -11.66 6.28 -6.42
N ALA A 11 -11.40 5.03 -6.07
CA ALA A 11 -10.48 4.15 -6.80
C ALA A 11 -10.91 2.69 -6.67
N GLU A 12 -10.77 1.93 -7.74
CA GLU A 12 -10.88 0.47 -7.71
C GLU A 12 -9.60 -0.13 -7.12
N ILE A 13 -9.73 -0.95 -6.08
CA ILE A 13 -8.59 -1.64 -5.45
C ILE A 13 -8.26 -2.88 -6.26
N PHE A 14 -7.00 -3.02 -6.65
CA PHE A 14 -6.52 -4.21 -7.37
C PHE A 14 -6.07 -5.31 -6.41
N SER A 15 -5.29 -4.96 -5.39
CA SER A 15 -4.72 -5.93 -4.47
C SER A 15 -4.46 -5.31 -3.10
N LEU A 16 -4.59 -6.15 -2.08
CA LEU A 16 -4.22 -5.88 -0.69
C LEU A 16 -3.29 -7.00 -0.23
N ALA A 17 -2.21 -6.67 0.47
CA ALA A 17 -1.32 -7.67 1.04
C ALA A 17 -0.71 -7.19 2.36
N ILE A 18 -0.74 -8.07 3.36
CA ILE A 18 -0.10 -7.85 4.66
C ILE A 18 1.36 -8.31 4.59
N SER A 19 2.29 -7.57 5.19
CA SER A 19 3.70 -7.97 5.25
C SER A 19 3.90 -9.25 6.05
N PRO A 20 5.00 -10.00 5.83
CA PRO A 20 5.31 -11.22 6.59
C PRO A 20 5.27 -11.06 8.12
N SER A 21 5.70 -9.90 8.63
CA SER A 21 5.66 -9.53 10.05
C SER A 21 4.28 -9.15 10.60
N ASN A 22 3.27 -9.04 9.74
CA ASN A 22 1.95 -8.50 10.07
C ASN A 22 1.97 -7.06 10.61
N THR A 23 3.00 -6.27 10.25
CA THR A 23 3.14 -4.88 10.69
C THR A 23 2.68 -3.87 9.63
N LEU A 24 2.64 -4.27 8.36
CA LEU A 24 2.34 -3.37 7.23
C LEU A 24 1.21 -3.90 6.35
N LEU A 25 0.47 -2.97 5.75
CA LEU A 25 -0.50 -3.23 4.67
C LEU A 25 -0.08 -2.49 3.40
N ALA A 26 0.06 -3.22 2.30
CA ALA A 26 0.23 -2.68 0.97
C ALA A 26 -1.08 -2.71 0.19
N VAL A 27 -1.35 -1.65 -0.57
CA VAL A 27 -2.57 -1.47 -1.36
C VAL A 27 -2.25 -0.91 -2.74
N THR A 28 -2.74 -1.53 -3.81
CA THR A 28 -2.66 -1.02 -5.19
C THR A 28 -4.05 -0.71 -5.74
N SER A 29 -4.13 0.21 -6.71
CA SER A 29 -5.42 0.64 -7.29
C SER A 29 -5.28 1.08 -8.75
N ASP A 30 -6.44 1.32 -9.39
CA ASP A 30 -6.59 1.91 -10.73
C ASP A 30 -5.95 3.29 -10.90
N LYS A 31 -5.56 3.96 -9.81
CA LYS A 31 -4.80 5.23 -9.83
C LYS A 31 -3.32 5.03 -10.10
N ALA A 32 -2.87 3.81 -10.40
CA ALA A 32 -1.45 3.49 -10.63
C ALA A 32 -0.56 3.82 -9.42
N THR A 33 -1.11 3.67 -8.21
CA THR A 33 -0.42 3.98 -6.95
C THR A 33 -0.44 2.78 -6.02
N LEU A 34 0.74 2.47 -5.49
CA LEU A 34 0.99 1.60 -4.35
C LEU A 34 1.02 2.46 -3.08
N HIS A 35 0.23 2.12 -2.08
CA HIS A 35 0.21 2.74 -0.76
C HIS A 35 0.69 1.75 0.30
N ILE A 36 1.47 2.23 1.28
CA ILE A 36 1.96 1.44 2.42
C ILE A 36 1.47 2.08 3.72
N PHE A 37 0.80 1.28 4.53
CA PHE A 37 0.25 1.67 5.83
C PHE A 37 0.86 0.83 6.94
N ASP A 38 0.98 1.41 8.12
CA ASP A 38 1.12 0.63 9.34
C ASP A 38 -0.24 0.01 9.70
N ILE A 39 -0.21 -1.25 10.13
CA ILE A 39 -1.38 -1.87 10.76
C ILE A 39 -1.11 -2.02 12.26
N PRO A 40 -2.05 -1.61 13.13
CA PRO A 40 -1.95 -1.90 14.55
C PRO A 40 -1.90 -3.41 14.72
N HIS A 41 -0.85 -3.92 15.36
CA HIS A 41 -0.79 -5.33 15.69
C HIS A 41 -1.99 -5.68 16.55
N ALA A 42 -2.75 -6.71 16.18
CA ALA A 42 -3.38 -7.53 17.19
C ALA A 42 -2.24 -8.22 17.93
N ARG A 43 -1.71 -7.58 18.99
CA ARG A 43 -0.79 -8.28 19.90
C ARG A 43 -1.58 -9.49 20.40
N ASN A 44 -1.20 -10.68 19.95
CA ASN A 44 -1.60 -11.92 20.62
C ASN A 44 -1.28 -11.71 22.10
N GLY A 45 -2.27 -11.98 22.97
CA GLY A 45 -2.18 -11.77 24.40
C GLY A 45 -1.01 -12.53 25.01
N GLN A 46 0.14 -11.87 25.11
CA GLN A 46 1.01 -12.07 26.25
C GLN A 46 0.50 -11.11 27.32
N GLU A 47 -0.43 -11.63 28.12
CA GLU A 47 -0.57 -11.25 29.51
C GLU A 47 0.79 -11.45 30.16
N THR A 48 1.60 -10.40 30.21
CA THR A 48 2.51 -10.23 31.33
C THR A 48 1.71 -9.46 32.36
N ASP A 49 1.12 -10.23 33.28
CA ASP A 49 0.78 -9.74 34.62
C ASP A 49 2.00 -8.97 35.18
N ASP A 50 1.71 -7.87 35.87
CA ASP A 50 2.61 -7.02 36.64
C ASP A 50 3.62 -6.10 35.90
N ALA A 51 3.16 -4.89 35.54
CA ALA A 51 3.91 -3.64 35.76
C ALA A 51 3.02 -2.39 35.57
N PRO A 52 3.15 -1.33 36.40
CA PRO A 52 2.31 -0.15 36.33
C PRO A 52 2.57 0.67 35.06
N ALA A 53 1.49 1.24 34.53
CA ALA A 53 1.47 2.06 33.33
C ALA A 53 2.52 3.18 33.35
N THR A 54 3.54 3.06 32.52
CA THR A 54 4.27 4.21 31.98
C THR A 54 4.43 3.97 30.49
N ALA A 55 3.54 4.55 29.70
CA ALA A 55 3.60 4.49 28.25
C ALA A 55 4.84 5.23 27.74
N PRO A 56 5.67 4.62 26.87
CA PRO A 56 6.36 5.38 25.85
C PRO A 56 5.39 5.49 24.66
N LEU A 57 4.78 6.66 24.48
CA LEU A 57 4.32 7.05 23.16
C LEU A 57 5.58 7.24 22.31
N GLU A 58 5.94 6.25 21.51
CA GLU A 58 6.80 6.50 20.36
C GLU A 58 5.96 7.21 19.30
N GLU A 59 5.93 8.52 19.47
CA GLU A 59 5.34 9.51 18.60
C GLU A 59 6.12 9.51 17.28
N SER A 60 5.72 8.66 16.33
CA SER A 60 6.19 8.77 14.95
C SER A 60 5.60 10.04 14.34
N THR A 61 6.38 11.10 14.42
CA THR A 61 5.98 12.48 14.12
C THR A 61 5.69 12.67 12.64
N ASN A 62 4.41 12.75 12.27
CA ASN A 62 3.98 13.56 11.13
C ASN A 62 3.63 14.97 11.67
N ARG A 63 4.67 15.78 11.88
CA ARG A 63 4.69 16.98 12.73
C ARG A 63 3.84 18.17 12.24
N GLY A 64 3.14 18.04 11.12
CA GLY A 64 2.29 19.10 10.57
C GLY A 64 0.83 19.06 11.03
N TRP A 65 0.23 17.88 11.14
CA TRP A 65 -1.25 17.72 11.26
C TRP A 65 -1.73 17.03 12.55
N GLY A 66 -0.82 16.58 13.42
CA GLY A 66 -1.18 15.83 14.63
C GLY A 66 -1.99 16.60 15.70
N ILE A 67 -2.03 17.94 15.61
CA ILE A 67 -2.81 18.79 16.54
C ILE A 67 -4.23 19.04 16.02
N ILE A 68 -4.39 19.19 14.69
CA ILE A 68 -5.72 19.43 14.08
C ILE A 68 -6.57 18.15 14.03
N SER A 69 -5.97 16.96 13.99
CA SER A 69 -6.71 15.69 14.02
C SER A 69 -7.45 15.43 15.35
N LYS A 70 -7.12 16.18 16.41
CA LYS A 70 -7.70 16.05 17.76
C LYS A 70 -8.82 17.06 18.04
N LEU A 71 -9.14 17.95 17.10
CA LEU A 71 -10.18 18.95 17.30
C LEU A 71 -11.57 18.33 17.02
N PRO A 72 -12.53 18.44 17.95
CA PRO A 72 -13.89 17.95 17.71
C PRO A 72 -14.53 18.74 16.55
N PHE A 73 -15.44 18.09 15.82
CA PHE A 73 -16.24 18.66 14.72
C PHE A 73 -15.52 18.95 13.39
N LEU A 74 -14.23 18.62 13.25
CA LEU A 74 -13.56 18.72 11.95
C LEU A 74 -13.98 17.60 11.00
N PRO A 75 -14.00 17.86 9.68
CA PRO A 75 -14.19 16.82 8.68
C PRO A 75 -13.18 15.67 8.85
N ARG A 76 -13.63 14.42 8.78
CA ARG A 76 -12.80 13.22 9.03
C ARG A 76 -11.51 13.18 8.19
N VAL A 77 -11.50 13.80 7.01
CA VAL A 77 -10.32 13.88 6.15
C VAL A 77 -9.08 14.46 6.84
N PHE A 78 -9.26 15.24 7.92
CA PHE A 78 -8.20 15.82 8.74
C PHE A 78 -7.76 14.93 9.91
N SER A 79 -8.53 13.90 10.25
CA SER A 79 -8.23 12.92 11.30
C SER A 79 -7.91 11.53 10.75
N ASP A 80 -8.12 11.30 9.45
CA ASP A 80 -7.90 9.99 8.82
C ASP A 80 -6.41 9.64 8.76
N VAL A 81 -6.12 8.34 8.91
CA VAL A 81 -4.75 7.82 8.83
C VAL A 81 -4.43 7.53 7.36
N TYR A 82 -3.45 8.25 6.81
CA TYR A 82 -2.97 8.05 5.44
C TYR A 82 -1.76 7.10 5.40
N SER A 83 -1.42 6.63 4.20
CA SER A 83 -0.20 5.84 3.98
C SER A 83 1.03 6.69 4.32
N PHE A 84 1.98 6.14 5.06
CA PHE A 84 3.24 6.84 5.33
C PHE A 84 4.12 6.94 4.09
N ALA A 85 3.95 6.02 3.13
CA ALA A 85 4.66 6.04 1.85
C ALA A 85 3.74 5.62 0.70
N SER A 86 4.00 6.18 -0.48
CA SER A 86 3.36 5.77 -1.72
C SER A 86 4.33 5.82 -2.91
N ALA A 87 4.06 5.02 -3.93
CA ALA A 87 4.87 4.96 -5.14
C ALA A 87 3.99 4.67 -6.37
N ARG A 88 4.43 5.10 -7.55
CA ARG A 88 3.75 4.80 -8.81
C ARG A 88 4.21 3.46 -9.39
N PHE A 89 3.29 2.71 -9.98
CA PHE A 89 3.56 1.50 -10.76
C PHE A 89 2.87 1.59 -12.13
N ASP A 90 3.27 0.74 -13.08
CA ASP A 90 2.79 0.75 -14.45
C ASP A 90 1.60 -0.23 -14.62
N ILE A 91 0.47 0.27 -15.14
CA ILE A 91 -0.73 -0.53 -15.43
C ILE A 91 -0.77 -0.96 -16.93
N GLY A 92 0.06 -0.35 -17.77
CA GLY A 92 0.04 -0.44 -19.22
C GLY A 92 -1.06 0.41 -19.86
N GLU A 93 -0.97 0.60 -21.17
CA GLU A 93 -1.91 1.38 -22.00
C GLU A 93 -3.27 0.71 -22.25
N GLU A 94 -3.58 -0.36 -21.51
CA GLU A 94 -4.81 -1.11 -21.71
C GLU A 94 -5.98 -0.35 -21.06
N PRO A 95 -7.07 -0.03 -21.79
CA PRO A 95 -8.12 0.84 -21.27
C PRO A 95 -8.69 0.29 -19.96
N LEU A 96 -8.63 1.06 -18.88
CA LEU A 96 -9.28 0.74 -17.61
C LEU A 96 -10.79 1.04 -17.76
N GLY A 97 -11.62 0.00 -17.92
CA GLY A 97 -13.07 0.15 -18.11
C GLY A 97 -13.73 -1.00 -18.90
N SER A 98 -15.01 -1.24 -18.61
CA SER A 98 -15.89 -2.37 -19.01
C SER A 98 -16.04 -2.70 -20.51
N ASN A 99 -15.32 -2.04 -21.41
CA ASN A 99 -15.48 -2.21 -22.86
C ASN A 99 -14.34 -3.00 -23.50
N TYR A 100 -13.56 -3.76 -22.71
CA TYR A 100 -12.60 -4.70 -23.28
C TYR A 100 -13.35 -5.83 -23.97
N ILE A 101 -13.40 -5.79 -25.30
CA ILE A 101 -13.82 -6.92 -26.12
C ILE A 101 -12.54 -7.72 -26.41
N PRO A 102 -12.37 -8.92 -25.83
CA PRO A 102 -11.24 -9.76 -26.15
C PRO A 102 -11.22 -10.05 -27.66
N PRO A 103 -10.04 -10.08 -28.31
CA PRO A 103 -9.92 -10.63 -29.65
C PRO A 103 -10.52 -12.05 -29.73
N PRO A 104 -11.08 -12.46 -30.87
CA PRO A 104 -11.56 -13.84 -31.04
C PRO A 104 -10.45 -14.85 -30.70
N GLY A 105 -10.69 -15.70 -29.70
CA GLY A 105 -9.72 -16.70 -29.21
C GLY A 105 -8.81 -16.24 -28.07
N ALA A 106 -8.91 -14.99 -27.61
CA ALA A 106 -8.25 -14.55 -26.39
C ALA A 106 -8.99 -15.06 -25.14
N PRO A 107 -8.28 -15.38 -24.04
CA PRO A 107 -8.92 -15.67 -22.77
C PRO A 107 -9.82 -14.49 -22.35
N SER A 108 -11.02 -14.79 -21.86
CA SER A 108 -12.05 -13.79 -21.54
C SER A 108 -11.70 -12.88 -20.36
N GLU A 109 -10.64 -13.20 -19.63
CA GLU A 109 -10.25 -12.48 -18.42
C GLU A 109 -9.29 -11.33 -18.77
N ARG A 110 -9.67 -10.12 -18.36
CA ARG A 110 -8.77 -8.97 -18.38
C ARG A 110 -7.47 -9.33 -17.66
N PRO A 111 -6.29 -9.00 -18.22
CA PRO A 111 -5.04 -9.30 -17.57
C PRO A 111 -4.98 -8.60 -16.20
N SER A 112 -4.73 -9.38 -15.14
CA SER A 112 -4.64 -8.84 -13.79
C SER A 112 -3.52 -7.80 -13.69
N LYS A 113 -3.78 -6.69 -13.01
CA LYS A 113 -2.82 -5.60 -12.79
C LYS A 113 -2.65 -5.38 -11.30
N GLY A 114 -1.48 -4.91 -10.92
CA GLY A 114 -1.25 -4.44 -9.55
C GLY A 114 -1.26 -5.54 -8.48
N ILE A 115 -1.13 -6.82 -8.82
CA ILE A 115 -1.09 -7.90 -7.81
C ILE A 115 0.15 -7.71 -6.95
N ILE A 116 -0.02 -7.69 -5.63
CA ILE A 116 1.08 -7.49 -4.68
C ILE A 116 1.60 -8.84 -4.18
N GLY A 117 2.92 -8.96 -4.05
CA GLY A 117 3.56 -10.03 -3.29
C GLY A 117 4.72 -9.49 -2.45
N TRP A 118 4.63 -9.59 -1.12
CA TRP A 118 5.75 -9.28 -0.26
C TRP A 118 6.84 -10.35 -0.36
N THR A 119 8.09 -9.92 -0.46
CA THR A 119 9.28 -10.80 -0.47
C THR A 119 10.07 -10.71 0.84
N SER A 120 9.85 -9.65 1.61
CA SER A 120 10.32 -9.42 2.97
C SER A 120 9.52 -8.26 3.58
N ASP A 121 9.72 -7.92 4.86
CA ASP A 121 9.08 -6.75 5.47
C ASP A 121 9.56 -5.40 4.91
N LYS A 122 10.60 -5.41 4.08
CA LYS A 122 11.16 -4.21 3.44
C LYS A 122 11.06 -4.24 1.92
N SER A 123 10.53 -5.30 1.30
CA SER A 123 10.44 -5.36 -0.15
C SER A 123 9.23 -6.16 -0.64
N LEU A 124 8.57 -5.62 -1.67
CA LEU A 124 7.47 -6.26 -2.35
C LEU A 124 7.60 -6.13 -3.87
N LEU A 125 6.87 -6.97 -4.57
CA LEU A 125 6.67 -6.92 -6.01
C LEU A 125 5.24 -6.48 -6.31
N VAL A 126 5.10 -5.70 -7.37
CA VAL A 126 3.82 -5.44 -8.03
C VAL A 126 3.87 -6.10 -9.41
N LEU A 127 2.92 -7.00 -9.66
CA LEU A 127 2.82 -7.76 -10.91
C LEU A 127 1.72 -7.17 -11.78
N GLY A 128 2.03 -6.89 -13.04
CA GLY A 128 1.05 -6.55 -14.07
C GLY A 128 1.12 -7.56 -15.21
N ALA A 129 -0.03 -8.03 -15.69
CA ALA A 129 -0.19 -8.94 -16.82
C ALA A 129 -0.55 -8.19 -18.12
N GLY A 130 -0.74 -8.95 -19.21
CA GLY A 130 -1.14 -8.42 -20.51
C GLY A 130 0.03 -8.14 -21.46
N LYS A 131 -0.20 -7.32 -22.49
CA LYS A 131 0.76 -7.05 -23.57
C LYS A 131 2.12 -6.52 -23.08
N ALA A 132 2.13 -5.83 -21.94
CA ALA A 132 3.34 -5.29 -21.31
C ALA A 132 3.62 -5.91 -19.93
N GLY A 133 3.32 -7.20 -19.78
CA GLY A 133 3.46 -7.94 -18.53
C GLY A 133 4.86 -7.81 -17.92
N ARG A 134 4.91 -7.32 -16.69
CA ARG A 134 6.16 -7.05 -15.95
C ARG A 134 5.97 -7.20 -14.45
N TRP A 135 7.07 -7.42 -13.77
CA TRP A 135 7.13 -7.19 -12.33
C TRP A 135 7.88 -5.87 -12.07
N GLU A 136 7.48 -5.19 -11.00
CA GLU A 136 8.16 -4.01 -10.47
C GLU A 136 8.45 -4.25 -8.99
N ARG A 137 9.71 -4.07 -8.58
CA ARG A 137 10.14 -4.25 -7.20
C ARG A 137 10.17 -2.91 -6.49
N PHE A 138 9.56 -2.88 -5.31
CA PHE A 138 9.57 -1.76 -4.40
C PHE A 138 10.31 -2.13 -3.12
N VAL A 139 11.06 -1.17 -2.57
CA VAL A 139 11.83 -1.31 -1.34
C VAL A 139 11.46 -0.19 -0.39
N LEU A 140 11.19 -0.55 0.86
CA LEU A 140 10.96 0.39 1.95
C LEU A 140 12.32 0.79 2.55
N GLN A 141 12.53 2.09 2.67
CA GLN A 141 13.73 2.67 3.26
C GLN A 141 13.34 3.68 4.33
N GLU A 142 14.20 3.84 5.31
CA GLU A 142 14.09 4.88 6.33
C GLU A 142 15.31 5.79 6.17
N ALA A 143 15.06 7.08 5.96
CA ALA A 143 16.10 8.08 5.89
C ALA A 143 16.64 8.40 7.29
N SER A 144 17.79 9.08 7.37
CA SER A 144 18.44 9.42 8.65
C SER A 144 17.59 10.30 9.58
N ASP A 145 16.58 10.97 9.04
CA ASP A 145 15.63 11.81 9.76
C ASP A 145 14.38 11.04 10.25
N GLY A 146 14.33 9.71 10.04
CA GLY A 146 13.18 8.86 10.36
C GLY A 146 12.08 8.87 9.30
N THR A 147 12.25 9.59 8.18
CA THR A 147 11.29 9.58 7.08
C THR A 147 11.30 8.23 6.39
N ARG A 148 10.16 7.53 6.40
CA ARG A 148 9.98 6.26 5.67
C ARG A 148 9.51 6.51 4.25
N GLN A 149 10.13 5.82 3.29
CA GLN A 149 9.87 5.97 1.86
C GLN A 149 9.69 4.61 1.18
N CYS A 150 8.91 4.58 0.10
CA CYS A 150 8.74 3.41 -0.76
C CYS A 150 9.31 3.76 -2.14
N LEU A 151 10.40 3.08 -2.53
CA LEU A 151 11.12 3.38 -3.76
C LEU A 151 11.03 2.22 -4.73
N ARG A 152 10.80 2.52 -6.01
CA ARG A 152 10.89 1.54 -7.09
C ARG A 152 12.36 1.20 -7.34
N ALA A 153 12.76 -0.01 -6.99
CA ALA A 153 14.15 -0.47 -7.06
C ALA A 153 14.50 -1.18 -8.38
N GLY A 154 13.51 -1.66 -9.13
CA GLY A 154 13.76 -2.33 -10.40
C GLY A 154 12.48 -2.87 -11.03
N TRP A 155 12.60 -3.34 -12.27
CA TRP A 155 11.50 -3.96 -13.00
C TRP A 155 12.01 -4.85 -14.12
N LYS A 156 11.19 -5.79 -14.58
CA LYS A 156 11.49 -6.60 -15.77
C LYS A 156 10.21 -7.12 -16.42
N ARG A 157 10.17 -7.15 -17.75
CA ARG A 157 9.13 -7.84 -18.52
C ARG A 157 9.32 -9.35 -18.38
N TYR A 158 8.23 -10.08 -18.21
CA TYR A 158 8.26 -11.55 -18.17
C TYR A 158 7.63 -12.19 -19.43
N LEU A 159 6.99 -11.39 -20.29
CA LEU A 159 6.55 -11.82 -21.62
C LEU A 159 7.22 -10.96 -22.70
N GLY A 160 7.95 -11.62 -23.61
CA GLY A 160 8.63 -11.02 -24.76
C GLY A 160 10.02 -10.45 -24.43
N SER A 161 11.02 -10.93 -25.16
CA SER A 161 12.39 -10.40 -25.26
C SER A 161 12.43 -9.07 -26.00
#